data_AF-A0A2M7N449-F1
#
_entry.id   AF-A0A2M7N449-F1
#
_cell.length_a   1.000
_cell.length_b   1.000
_cell.length_c   1.000
_cell.angle_alpha   90.00
_cell.angle_beta   90.00
_cell.angle_gamma   90.00
#
_symmetry.space_group_name_H-M   'P 1'
#
loop_
_entity.id
_entity.type
_entity.pdbx_description
1 polymer ?
#
loop_
_entity_poly.entity_id
_entity_poly.type
_entity_poly.pdbx_seq_one_letter_code
_entity_poly.pdbx_strand_id
1 'polypeptide(L)'
;MSRDQEFLTGFIDLVKELRMQAGLTIEQLADMAGVHRTTIGLLERHERTPTLAVAHQIAAALGHPLHELVQEAGAIAAGKASVSELAAIHNARTPKADYLRNIEAYRRITGMGGENLLGAINSCYQTLDLIDEQLIEKGSPPIAHLVELANLSSMVGNMIGGGLADHSNGLYKRNRPHTYPDLLPIGKGAVALELKVALETNKPKGHLPKAGTYITFRYVLGTKTGEYTKGKDQRGDTVWIWEVKVGKLRESDFSCSNTEGDSGKTAVIKTSVHNEMSLVYYAPSLLPYRRGDNDTYPGFN
;
A
#
# COMPACT_ATOMS: atom_id res chain seq x y z
N MET A 1 -17.92 27.73 -16.57
CA MET A 1 -17.41 27.38 -17.91
C MET A 1 -18.32 26.28 -18.46
N SER A 2 -18.06 25.64 -19.61
CA SER A 2 -18.81 24.39 -19.89
C SER A 2 -18.38 23.31 -18.89
N ARG A 3 -19.26 22.37 -18.57
CA ARG A 3 -18.93 21.25 -17.66
C ARG A 3 -17.73 20.45 -18.15
N ASP A 4 -17.60 20.28 -19.46
CA ASP A 4 -16.44 19.63 -20.09
C ASP A 4 -15.14 20.44 -19.94
N GLN A 5 -15.22 21.77 -19.98
CA GLN A 5 -14.06 22.63 -19.73
C GLN A 5 -13.61 22.58 -18.27
N GLU A 6 -14.55 22.52 -17.33
CA GLU A 6 -14.25 22.40 -15.89
C GLU A 6 -13.59 21.05 -15.60
N PHE A 7 -14.07 19.97 -16.22
CA PHE A 7 -13.45 18.65 -16.15
C PHE A 7 -12.00 18.67 -16.66
N LEU A 8 -11.77 19.22 -17.86
CA LEU A 8 -10.44 19.29 -18.46
C LEU A 8 -9.47 20.16 -17.64
N THR A 9 -9.97 21.28 -17.11
CA THR A 9 -9.20 22.18 -16.24
C THR A 9 -8.81 21.44 -14.95
N GLY A 10 -9.77 20.77 -14.30
CA GLY A 10 -9.52 19.98 -13.10
C GLY A 10 -8.48 18.87 -13.31
N PHE A 11 -8.54 18.16 -14.44
CA PHE A 11 -7.55 17.15 -14.80
C PHE A 11 -6.15 17.75 -14.97
N ILE A 12 -6.03 18.83 -15.74
CA ILE A 12 -4.75 19.50 -16.03
C ILE A 12 -4.12 20.07 -14.76
N ASP A 13 -4.91 20.75 -13.93
CA ASP A 13 -4.44 21.35 -12.68
C ASP A 13 -4.00 20.28 -11.68
N LEU A 14 -4.73 19.15 -11.60
CA LEU A 14 -4.33 18.03 -10.75
C LEU A 14 -2.99 17.41 -11.20
N VAL A 15 -2.84 17.13 -12.49
CA VAL A 15 -1.58 16.62 -13.06
C VAL A 15 -0.40 17.57 -12.77
N LYS A 16 -0.63 18.87 -12.91
CA LYS A 16 0.36 19.91 -12.63
C LYS A 16 0.76 19.91 -11.16
N GLU A 17 -0.21 19.84 -10.25
CA GLU A 17 0.04 19.82 -8.80
C GLU A 17 0.82 18.55 -8.41
N LEU A 18 0.42 17.37 -8.90
CA LEU A 18 1.15 16.12 -8.67
C LEU A 18 2.60 16.20 -9.17
N ARG A 19 2.83 16.78 -10.36
CA ARG A 19 4.19 17.01 -10.87
C ARG A 19 5.00 17.90 -9.92
N MET A 20 4.41 19.00 -9.44
CA MET A 20 5.08 19.94 -8.56
C MET A 20 5.42 19.30 -7.20
N GLN A 21 4.51 18.49 -6.65
CA GLN A 21 4.74 17.77 -5.40
C GLN A 21 5.80 16.68 -5.52
N ALA A 22 5.89 16.03 -6.68
CA ALA A 22 6.99 15.12 -7.01
C ALA A 22 8.33 15.82 -7.24
N GLY A 23 8.38 17.17 -7.21
CA GLY A 23 9.59 17.95 -7.46
C GLY A 23 10.08 17.89 -8.91
N LEU A 24 9.21 17.51 -9.85
CA LEU A 24 9.57 17.32 -11.25
C LEU A 24 9.43 18.62 -12.03
N THR A 25 10.42 18.92 -12.87
CA THR A 25 10.33 19.96 -13.90
C THR A 25 9.44 19.52 -15.07
N ILE A 26 9.03 20.47 -15.90
CA ILE A 26 8.30 20.20 -17.15
C ILE A 26 9.13 19.30 -18.07
N GLU A 27 10.43 19.56 -18.21
CA GLU A 27 11.33 18.70 -18.99
C GLU A 27 11.38 17.27 -18.43
N GLN A 28 11.56 17.11 -17.12
CA GLN A 28 11.63 15.78 -16.51
C GLN A 28 10.34 14.97 -16.68
N LEU A 29 9.17 15.58 -16.46
CA LEU A 29 7.90 14.89 -16.68
C LEU A 29 7.74 14.50 -18.16
N ALA A 30 8.12 15.40 -19.07
CA ALA A 30 8.01 15.15 -20.50
C ALA A 30 8.89 13.97 -20.94
N ASP A 31 10.14 13.92 -20.47
CA ASP A 31 11.07 12.83 -20.73
C ASP A 31 10.55 11.50 -20.17
N MET A 32 10.06 11.49 -18.93
CA MET A 32 9.48 10.30 -18.29
C MET A 32 8.22 9.80 -19.01
N ALA A 33 7.37 10.71 -19.48
CA ALA A 33 6.15 10.39 -20.22
C ALA A 33 6.40 10.06 -21.70
N GLY A 34 7.61 10.28 -22.22
CA GLY A 34 7.91 10.12 -23.64
C GLY A 34 7.15 11.10 -24.54
N VAL A 35 6.94 12.34 -24.07
CA VAL A 35 6.28 13.41 -24.82
C VAL A 35 7.18 14.64 -24.94
N HIS A 36 6.89 15.55 -25.87
CA HIS A 36 7.68 16.77 -26.00
C HIS A 36 7.39 17.74 -24.84
N ARG A 37 8.42 18.38 -24.26
CA ARG A 37 8.25 19.37 -23.15
C ARG A 37 7.24 20.47 -23.43
N THR A 38 7.15 20.91 -24.69
CA THR A 38 6.16 21.92 -25.13
C THR A 38 4.73 21.40 -24.96
N THR A 39 4.48 20.10 -25.12
CA THR A 39 3.17 19.50 -24.87
C THR A 39 2.76 19.73 -23.42
N ILE A 40 3.62 19.35 -22.46
CA ILE A 40 3.34 19.56 -21.02
C ILE A 40 3.11 21.04 -20.72
N GLY A 41 3.99 21.94 -21.21
CA GLY A 41 3.83 23.37 -20.97
C GLY A 41 2.55 23.98 -21.57
N LEU A 42 2.08 23.50 -22.73
CA LEU A 42 0.83 23.93 -23.34
C LEU A 42 -0.40 23.43 -22.55
N LEU A 43 -0.32 22.21 -22.01
CA LEU A 43 -1.36 21.66 -21.14
C LEU A 43 -1.50 22.52 -19.88
N GLU A 44 -0.41 22.77 -19.15
CA GLU A 44 -0.44 23.52 -17.88
C GLU A 44 -0.87 24.99 -18.00
N ARG A 45 -0.83 25.56 -19.21
CA ARG A 45 -1.37 26.90 -19.52
C ARG A 45 -2.79 26.86 -20.09
N HIS A 46 -3.40 25.69 -20.17
CA HIS A 46 -4.73 25.45 -20.75
C HIS A 46 -4.84 25.88 -22.23
N GLU A 47 -3.71 25.91 -22.95
CA GLU A 47 -3.64 26.24 -24.39
C GLU A 47 -3.93 25.01 -25.26
N ARG A 48 -3.86 23.80 -24.68
CA ARG A 48 -4.22 22.53 -25.33
C ARG A 48 -4.91 21.57 -24.38
N THR A 49 -5.64 20.62 -24.96
CA THR A 49 -6.20 19.48 -24.26
C THR A 49 -5.37 18.22 -24.55
N PRO A 50 -5.20 17.32 -23.58
CA PRO A 50 -4.46 16.09 -23.80
C PRO A 50 -5.30 15.12 -24.63
N THR A 51 -4.68 14.42 -25.58
CA THR A 51 -5.30 13.21 -26.14
C THR A 51 -5.32 12.12 -25.08
N LEU A 52 -6.18 11.11 -25.22
CA LEU A 52 -6.22 9.99 -24.29
C LEU A 52 -4.85 9.31 -24.12
N ALA A 53 -4.09 9.20 -25.22
CA ALA A 53 -2.73 8.65 -25.20
C ALA A 53 -1.78 9.51 -24.36
N VAL A 54 -1.77 10.83 -24.55
CA VAL A 54 -0.93 11.75 -23.79
C VAL A 54 -1.33 11.76 -22.31
N ALA A 55 -2.63 11.76 -22.00
CA ALA A 55 -3.12 11.67 -20.64
C ALA A 55 -2.65 10.38 -19.95
N HIS A 56 -2.73 9.24 -20.65
CA HIS A 56 -2.24 7.96 -20.14
C HIS A 56 -0.73 7.96 -19.90
N GLN A 57 0.05 8.50 -20.84
CA GLN A 57 1.51 8.61 -20.71
C GLN A 57 1.92 9.47 -19.51
N ILE A 58 1.25 10.61 -19.30
CA ILE A 58 1.52 11.50 -18.17
C ILE A 58 1.14 10.84 -16.84
N ALA A 59 -0.05 10.24 -16.76
CA ALA A 59 -0.50 9.53 -15.56
C ALA A 59 0.47 8.41 -15.17
N ALA A 60 0.88 7.59 -16.15
CA ALA A 60 1.85 6.53 -15.96
C ALA A 60 3.23 7.05 -15.50
N ALA A 61 3.71 8.16 -16.07
CA ALA A 61 4.96 8.79 -15.67
C ALA A 61 4.93 9.33 -14.23
N LEU A 62 3.77 9.79 -13.77
CA LEU A 62 3.56 10.22 -12.38
C LEU A 62 3.29 9.04 -11.43
N GLY A 63 3.13 7.81 -11.94
CA GLY A 63 2.87 6.63 -11.12
C GLY A 63 1.40 6.42 -10.74
N HIS A 64 0.47 7.12 -11.40
CA HIS A 64 -0.96 7.05 -11.13
C HIS A 64 -1.74 6.38 -12.29
N PRO A 65 -2.72 5.52 -12.00
CA PRO A 65 -3.67 5.05 -12.99
C PRO A 65 -4.47 6.21 -13.60
N LEU A 66 -4.60 6.25 -14.93
CA LEU A 66 -5.36 7.32 -15.60
C LEU A 66 -6.82 7.40 -15.14
N HIS A 67 -7.46 6.26 -14.85
CA HIS A 67 -8.87 6.24 -14.47
C HIS A 67 -9.13 6.97 -13.14
N GLU A 68 -8.18 6.91 -12.20
CA GLU A 68 -8.22 7.61 -10.92
C GLU A 68 -8.21 9.13 -11.15
N LEU A 69 -7.23 9.63 -11.91
CA LEU A 69 -7.14 11.05 -12.24
C LEU A 69 -8.37 11.59 -13.02
N VAL A 70 -8.96 10.75 -13.88
CA VAL A 70 -10.19 11.07 -14.62
C VAL A 70 -11.38 11.18 -13.65
N GLN A 71 -11.52 10.25 -12.71
CA GLN A 71 -12.59 10.30 -11.72
C GLN A 71 -12.45 11.52 -10.80
N GLU A 72 -11.24 11.80 -10.36
CA GLU A 72 -10.88 12.96 -9.54
C GLU A 72 -11.14 14.29 -10.25
N ALA A 73 -10.81 14.39 -11.54
CA ALA A 73 -11.19 15.54 -12.36
C ALA A 73 -12.71 15.76 -12.39
N GLY A 74 -13.50 14.68 -12.40
CA GLY A 74 -14.95 14.74 -12.25
C GLY A 74 -15.41 15.26 -10.89
N ALA A 75 -14.74 14.85 -9.81
CA ALA A 75 -15.02 15.35 -8.45
C ALA A 75 -14.65 16.83 -8.30
N ILE A 76 -13.53 17.26 -8.87
CA ILE A 76 -13.10 18.67 -8.91
C ILE A 76 -14.14 19.51 -9.68
N ALA A 77 -14.53 19.08 -10.88
CA ALA A 77 -15.53 19.79 -11.69
C ALA A 77 -16.90 19.86 -11.01
N ALA A 78 -17.25 18.87 -10.18
CA ALA A 78 -18.48 18.88 -9.38
C ALA A 78 -18.36 19.70 -8.07
N GLY A 79 -17.20 20.28 -7.77
CA GLY A 79 -16.94 21.00 -6.52
C GLY A 79 -16.92 20.11 -5.27
N LYS A 80 -16.72 18.80 -5.44
CA LYS A 80 -16.72 17.81 -4.35
C LYS A 80 -15.35 17.61 -3.71
N ALA A 81 -14.28 17.98 -4.40
CA ALA A 81 -12.90 17.86 -3.94
C ALA A 81 -12.06 19.02 -4.49
N SER A 82 -10.97 19.34 -3.82
CA SER A 82 -9.99 20.32 -4.32
C SER A 82 -8.74 19.64 -4.88
N VAL A 83 -8.08 20.29 -5.85
CA VAL A 83 -6.81 19.80 -6.41
C VAL A 83 -5.75 19.59 -5.32
N SER A 84 -5.61 20.54 -4.38
CA SER A 84 -4.65 20.45 -3.28
C SER A 84 -4.93 19.28 -2.32
N GLU A 85 -6.21 19.00 -2.05
CA GLU A 85 -6.61 17.88 -1.19
C GLU A 85 -6.29 16.54 -1.84
N LEU A 86 -6.67 16.35 -3.11
CA LEU A 86 -6.40 15.13 -3.86
C LEU A 86 -4.90 14.90 -4.02
N ALA A 87 -4.13 15.94 -4.36
CA ALA A 87 -2.69 15.83 -4.45
C ALA A 87 -2.05 15.48 -3.10
N ALA A 88 -2.52 16.06 -1.99
CA ALA A 88 -2.07 15.69 -0.65
C ALA A 88 -2.38 14.22 -0.31
N ILE A 89 -3.55 13.71 -0.73
CA ILE A 89 -3.91 12.29 -0.62
C ILE A 89 -2.93 11.43 -1.42
N HIS A 90 -2.71 11.72 -2.71
CA HIS A 90 -1.76 10.97 -3.56
C HIS A 90 -0.35 10.91 -2.96
N ASN A 91 0.17 12.05 -2.52
CA ASN A 91 1.48 12.12 -1.89
C ASN A 91 1.55 11.33 -0.57
N ALA A 92 0.48 11.38 0.24
CA ALA A 92 0.41 10.59 1.46
C ALA A 92 0.35 9.10 1.16
N ARG A 93 -0.50 8.68 0.20
CA ARG A 93 -0.77 7.28 -0.16
C ARG A 93 0.40 6.62 -0.87
N THR A 94 1.34 7.37 -1.42
CA THR A 94 2.55 6.81 -2.04
C THR A 94 3.51 6.22 -0.97
N PRO A 95 3.84 4.92 -1.02
CA PRO A 95 4.81 4.31 -0.12
C PRO A 95 6.20 4.93 -0.27
N LYS A 96 6.81 5.34 0.86
CA LYS A 96 8.06 6.12 0.83
C LYS A 96 9.29 5.23 0.88
N ALA A 97 10.27 5.51 0.03
CA ALA A 97 11.58 4.86 0.06
C ALA A 97 12.29 5.06 1.41
N ASP A 98 12.08 6.21 2.07
CA ASP A 98 12.61 6.52 3.40
C ASP A 98 12.10 5.60 4.51
N TYR A 99 11.06 4.80 4.25
CA TYR A 99 10.55 3.80 5.18
C TYR A 99 11.19 2.43 4.99
N LEU A 100 11.92 2.20 3.89
CA LEU A 100 12.64 0.95 3.65
C LEU A 100 13.78 0.76 4.65
N ARG A 101 13.94 -0.46 5.16
CA ARG A 101 14.97 -0.86 6.14
C ARG A 101 15.55 -2.20 5.72
N ASN A 102 16.78 -2.52 6.15
CA ASN A 102 17.41 -3.84 5.97
C ASN A 102 17.17 -4.52 4.60
N ILE A 103 17.23 -3.75 3.49
CA ILE A 103 16.82 -4.24 2.16
C ILE A 103 17.78 -5.31 1.62
N GLU A 104 19.03 -5.33 2.06
CA GLU A 104 19.94 -6.43 1.76
C GLU A 104 19.46 -7.75 2.39
N ALA A 105 18.93 -7.71 3.62
CA ALA A 105 18.34 -8.88 4.26
C ALA A 105 17.06 -9.31 3.53
N TYR A 106 16.21 -8.36 3.13
CA TYR A 106 15.04 -8.62 2.29
C TYR A 106 15.41 -9.35 0.99
N ARG A 107 16.36 -8.78 0.24
CA ARG A 107 16.85 -9.34 -1.02
C ARG A 107 17.50 -10.70 -0.85
N ARG A 108 18.28 -10.90 0.21
CA ARG A 108 18.89 -12.22 0.50
C ARG A 108 17.84 -13.29 0.84
N ILE A 109 16.75 -12.91 1.50
CA ILE A 109 15.73 -13.87 1.95
C ILE A 109 14.70 -14.16 0.84
N THR A 110 14.29 -13.16 0.07
CA THR A 110 13.19 -13.27 -0.91
C THR A 110 13.66 -13.22 -2.37
N GLY A 111 14.84 -12.66 -2.64
CA GLY A 111 15.29 -12.30 -3.98
C GLY A 111 14.78 -10.93 -4.47
N MET A 112 13.81 -10.32 -3.78
CA MET A 112 13.21 -9.04 -4.16
C MET A 112 13.97 -7.82 -3.59
N GLY A 113 13.98 -6.72 -4.34
CA GLY A 113 14.45 -5.41 -3.90
C GLY A 113 13.34 -4.57 -3.25
N GLY A 114 13.74 -3.44 -2.65
CA GLY A 114 12.80 -2.55 -1.96
C GLY A 114 11.73 -1.97 -2.89
N GLU A 115 12.07 -1.75 -4.16
CA GLU A 115 11.15 -1.33 -5.22
C GLU A 115 9.98 -2.31 -5.41
N ASN A 116 10.22 -3.62 -5.30
CA ASN A 116 9.18 -4.62 -5.43
C ASN A 116 8.21 -4.56 -4.23
N LEU A 117 8.74 -4.31 -3.03
CA LEU A 117 7.94 -4.15 -1.81
C LEU A 117 7.08 -2.88 -1.87
N LEU A 118 7.66 -1.74 -2.26
CA LEU A 118 6.92 -0.49 -2.41
C LEU A 118 5.83 -0.62 -3.47
N GLY A 119 6.14 -1.25 -4.62
CA GLY A 119 5.15 -1.53 -5.67
C GLY A 119 3.98 -2.36 -5.15
N ALA A 120 4.25 -3.42 -4.38
CA ALA A 120 3.20 -4.25 -3.79
C ALA A 120 2.31 -3.50 -2.78
N ILE A 121 2.90 -2.64 -1.93
CA ILE A 121 2.13 -1.80 -1.00
C ILE A 121 1.30 -0.78 -1.79
N ASN A 122 1.88 -0.15 -2.81
CA ASN A 122 1.20 0.85 -3.62
C ASN A 122 -0.02 0.26 -4.35
N SER A 123 0.15 -0.90 -5.00
CA SER A 123 -0.96 -1.58 -5.68
C SER A 123 -2.08 -2.00 -4.71
N CYS A 124 -1.74 -2.38 -3.48
CA CYS A 124 -2.72 -2.66 -2.44
C CYS A 124 -3.54 -1.41 -2.09
N TYR A 125 -2.87 -0.27 -1.87
CA TYR A 125 -3.53 0.99 -1.59
C TYR A 125 -4.44 1.44 -2.73
N GLN A 126 -3.93 1.49 -3.96
CA GLN A 126 -4.71 1.86 -5.15
C GLN A 126 -5.97 1.00 -5.30
N THR A 127 -5.87 -0.30 -5.04
CA THR A 127 -7.02 -1.21 -5.13
C THR A 127 -8.06 -0.90 -4.05
N LEU A 128 -7.63 -0.69 -2.80
CA LEU A 128 -8.54 -0.34 -1.70
C LEU A 128 -9.17 1.03 -1.90
N ASP A 129 -8.38 2.00 -2.37
CA ASP A 129 -8.84 3.36 -2.61
C ASP A 129 -9.89 3.40 -3.72
N LEU A 130 -9.69 2.66 -4.80
CA LEU A 130 -10.67 2.50 -5.86
C LEU A 130 -11.97 1.86 -5.34
N ILE A 131 -11.88 0.85 -4.47
CA ILE A 131 -13.07 0.24 -3.86
C ILE A 131 -13.81 1.28 -3.01
N ASP A 132 -13.10 2.02 -2.16
CA ASP A 132 -13.69 3.03 -1.29
C ASP A 132 -14.33 4.17 -2.07
N GLU A 133 -13.68 4.64 -3.13
CA GLU A 133 -14.22 5.65 -4.03
C GLU A 133 -15.54 5.21 -4.68
N GLN A 134 -15.59 3.98 -5.17
CA GLN A 134 -16.79 3.40 -5.78
C GLN A 134 -17.92 3.16 -4.76
N LEU A 135 -17.57 2.89 -3.50
CA LEU A 135 -18.53 2.81 -2.39
C LEU A 135 -19.09 4.20 -2.04
N ILE A 136 -18.21 5.19 -1.89
CA ILE A 136 -18.56 6.58 -1.55
C ILE A 136 -19.43 7.19 -2.65
N GLU A 137 -19.11 6.97 -3.92
CA GLU A 137 -19.92 7.44 -5.05
C GLU A 137 -21.37 6.93 -4.98
N LYS A 138 -21.57 5.73 -4.41
CA LYS A 138 -22.88 5.09 -4.20
C LYS A 138 -23.49 5.41 -2.83
N GLY A 139 -22.90 6.33 -2.06
CA GLY A 139 -23.37 6.72 -0.73
C GLY A 139 -23.10 5.68 0.36
N SER A 140 -22.17 4.75 0.13
CA SER A 140 -21.74 3.75 1.11
C SER A 140 -20.43 4.21 1.78
N PRO A 141 -20.21 3.92 3.07
CA PRO A 141 -18.93 4.23 3.72
C PRO A 141 -17.78 3.38 3.14
N PRO A 142 -16.52 3.75 3.42
CA PRO A 142 -15.36 2.94 3.07
C PRO A 142 -15.46 1.49 3.55
N ILE A 143 -14.79 0.58 2.85
CA ILE A 143 -14.88 -0.87 3.06
C ILE A 143 -14.53 -1.27 4.49
N ALA A 144 -13.62 -0.54 5.14
CA ALA A 144 -13.22 -0.80 6.52
C ALA A 144 -14.36 -0.68 7.54
N HIS A 145 -15.42 0.06 7.22
CA HIS A 145 -16.63 0.19 8.03
C HIS A 145 -17.75 -0.78 7.63
N LEU A 146 -17.60 -1.50 6.51
CA LEU A 146 -18.60 -2.44 6.00
C LEU A 146 -18.31 -3.90 6.36
N VAL A 147 -17.05 -4.25 6.61
CA VAL A 147 -16.63 -5.62 6.84
C VAL A 147 -16.00 -5.81 8.22
N GLU A 148 -16.08 -7.03 8.74
CA GLU A 148 -15.31 -7.38 9.94
C GLU A 148 -13.81 -7.20 9.69
N LEU A 149 -13.08 -6.75 10.71
CA LEU A 149 -11.64 -6.46 10.61
C LEU A 149 -10.80 -7.69 10.23
N ALA A 150 -11.27 -8.90 10.57
CA ALA A 150 -10.65 -10.15 10.13
C ALA A 150 -10.77 -10.33 8.61
N ASN A 151 -11.91 -9.98 8.03
CA ASN A 151 -12.13 -10.00 6.59
C ASN A 151 -11.29 -8.92 5.89
N LEU A 152 -11.22 -7.72 6.48
CA LEU A 152 -10.34 -6.66 5.98
C LEU A 152 -8.87 -7.10 5.97
N SER A 153 -8.39 -7.72 7.06
CA SER A 153 -7.02 -8.26 7.12
C SER A 153 -6.76 -9.32 6.03
N SER A 154 -7.76 -10.16 5.74
CA SER A 154 -7.69 -11.15 4.65
C SER A 154 -7.64 -10.49 3.27
N MET A 155 -8.45 -9.45 3.04
CA MET A 155 -8.44 -8.66 1.80
C MET A 155 -7.07 -7.99 1.59
N VAL A 156 -6.55 -7.29 2.60
CA VAL A 156 -5.22 -6.68 2.58
C VAL A 156 -4.14 -7.73 2.29
N GLY A 157 -4.19 -8.89 2.95
CA GLY A 157 -3.24 -9.98 2.71
C GLY A 157 -3.28 -10.52 1.29
N ASN A 158 -4.47 -10.65 0.72
CA ASN A 158 -4.64 -11.09 -0.66
C ASN A 158 -4.17 -10.05 -1.67
N MET A 159 -4.45 -8.77 -1.45
CA MET A 159 -3.99 -7.70 -2.35
C MET A 159 -2.47 -7.55 -2.31
N ILE A 160 -1.86 -7.52 -1.11
CA ILE A 160 -0.40 -7.46 -0.97
C ILE A 160 0.26 -8.71 -1.53
N GLY A 161 -0.28 -9.90 -1.27
CA GLY A 161 0.26 -11.12 -1.87
C GLY A 161 0.25 -11.06 -3.40
N GLY A 162 -0.84 -10.57 -4.01
CA GLY A 162 -0.94 -10.38 -5.45
C GLY A 162 0.10 -9.38 -5.95
N GLY A 163 0.15 -8.20 -5.32
CA GLY A 163 1.14 -7.17 -5.62
C GLY A 163 2.58 -7.66 -5.49
N LEU A 164 2.92 -8.44 -4.47
CA LEU A 164 4.25 -9.03 -4.33
C LEU A 164 4.57 -9.96 -5.51
N ALA A 165 3.62 -10.77 -5.98
CA ALA A 165 3.84 -11.63 -7.14
C ALA A 165 4.03 -10.81 -8.43
N ASP A 166 3.15 -9.84 -8.68
CA ASP A 166 3.16 -9.02 -9.90
C ASP A 166 4.41 -8.15 -10.00
N HIS A 167 4.83 -7.56 -8.88
CA HIS A 167 6.03 -6.73 -8.80
C HIS A 167 7.31 -7.53 -8.55
N SER A 168 7.26 -8.87 -8.45
CA SER A 168 8.44 -9.69 -8.15
C SER A 168 9.44 -9.84 -9.31
N ASN A 169 9.17 -9.23 -10.47
CA ASN A 169 9.93 -9.44 -11.70
C ASN A 169 10.04 -10.93 -12.10
N GLY A 170 8.95 -11.67 -11.91
CA GLY A 170 8.86 -13.09 -12.26
C GLY A 170 9.56 -14.04 -11.27
N LEU A 171 9.91 -13.57 -10.06
CA LEU A 171 10.44 -14.44 -9.00
C LEU A 171 9.34 -15.28 -8.33
N TYR A 172 8.12 -14.76 -8.26
CA TYR A 172 7.01 -15.35 -7.50
C TYR A 172 5.72 -15.43 -8.30
N LYS A 173 4.90 -16.42 -7.94
CA LYS A 173 3.47 -16.47 -8.32
C LYS A 173 2.61 -16.78 -7.10
N ARG A 174 1.35 -16.36 -7.12
CA ARG A 174 0.38 -16.76 -6.08
C ARG A 174 0.12 -18.26 -6.11
N ASN A 175 0.07 -18.85 -4.93
CA ASN A 175 -0.44 -20.19 -4.77
C ASN A 175 -1.98 -20.18 -4.83
N ARG A 176 -2.58 -21.38 -4.91
CA ARG A 176 -4.03 -21.54 -4.82
C ARG A 176 -4.54 -20.99 -3.47
N PRO A 177 -5.77 -20.44 -3.44
CA PRO A 177 -6.38 -19.99 -2.20
C PRO A 177 -6.30 -21.05 -1.10
N HIS A 178 -6.13 -20.61 0.15
CA HIS A 178 -6.05 -21.46 1.34
C HIS A 178 -4.93 -22.52 1.29
N THR A 179 -3.91 -22.33 0.46
CA THR A 179 -2.78 -23.25 0.32
C THR A 179 -1.50 -22.61 0.85
N TYR A 180 -0.67 -23.41 1.52
CA TYR A 180 0.64 -23.00 2.01
C TYR A 180 1.75 -23.40 1.02
N PRO A 181 2.77 -22.56 0.80
CA PRO A 181 2.86 -21.15 1.19
C PRO A 181 1.97 -20.27 0.30
N ASP A 182 1.71 -19.01 0.70
CA ASP A 182 0.94 -18.05 -0.11
C ASP A 182 1.60 -17.70 -1.47
N LEU A 183 2.94 -17.65 -1.51
CA LEU A 183 3.74 -17.34 -2.70
C LEU A 183 4.70 -18.49 -3.03
N LEU A 184 4.60 -18.97 -4.27
CA LEU A 184 5.45 -20.03 -4.82
C LEU A 184 6.65 -19.42 -5.56
N PRO A 185 7.87 -19.89 -5.31
CA PRO A 185 9.04 -19.44 -6.04
C PRO A 185 9.01 -20.05 -7.45
N ILE A 186 9.24 -19.21 -8.45
CA ILE A 186 9.38 -19.62 -9.86
C ILE A 186 10.69 -19.12 -10.47
N GLY A 187 11.30 -18.07 -9.90
CA GLY A 187 12.60 -17.56 -10.30
C GLY A 187 13.76 -18.09 -9.44
N LYS A 188 14.97 -18.02 -9.99
CA LYS A 188 16.19 -18.45 -9.30
C LYS A 188 16.46 -17.57 -8.07
N GLY A 189 16.71 -18.20 -6.92
CA GLY A 189 17.01 -17.50 -5.66
C GLY A 189 15.78 -17.15 -4.83
N ALA A 190 14.57 -17.28 -5.37
CA ALA A 190 13.34 -17.17 -4.61
C ALA A 190 13.10 -18.42 -3.76
N VAL A 191 12.45 -18.24 -2.61
CA VAL A 191 12.04 -19.33 -1.71
C VAL A 191 10.55 -19.26 -1.44
N ALA A 192 9.92 -20.40 -1.12
CA ALA A 192 8.57 -20.47 -0.58
C ALA A 192 8.34 -19.39 0.49
N LEU A 193 7.35 -18.52 0.27
CA LEU A 193 7.13 -17.35 1.11
C LEU A 193 5.69 -17.30 1.59
N GLU A 194 5.52 -17.39 2.91
CA GLU A 194 4.22 -17.30 3.57
C GLU A 194 3.95 -15.88 4.03
N LEU A 195 2.74 -15.37 3.80
CA LEU A 195 2.34 -14.01 4.15
C LEU A 195 1.42 -14.00 5.36
N LYS A 196 1.64 -13.07 6.29
CA LYS A 196 0.71 -12.85 7.42
C LYS A 196 0.44 -11.37 7.60
N VAL A 197 -0.82 -11.01 7.80
CA VAL A 197 -1.25 -9.63 8.07
C VAL A 197 -1.80 -9.54 9.48
N ALA A 198 -1.53 -8.43 10.17
CA ALA A 198 -2.15 -8.12 11.46
C ALA A 198 -2.47 -6.62 11.61
N LEU A 199 -3.62 -6.33 12.21
CA LEU A 199 -4.04 -4.97 12.54
C LEU A 199 -3.34 -4.47 13.82
N GLU A 200 -2.81 -3.25 13.79
CA GLU A 200 -2.19 -2.53 14.90
C GLU A 200 -1.10 -3.34 15.61
N THR A 201 -1.32 -3.69 16.88
CA THR A 201 -0.41 -4.47 17.72
C THR A 201 -0.76 -5.95 17.75
N ASN A 202 -1.74 -6.39 16.95
CA ASN A 202 -2.10 -7.80 16.88
C ASN A 202 -0.89 -8.62 16.39
N LYS A 203 -0.80 -9.83 16.93
CA LYS A 203 0.24 -10.78 16.54
C LYS A 203 -0.16 -11.44 15.21
N PRO A 204 0.74 -11.50 14.22
CA PRO A 204 0.47 -12.25 13.00
C PRO A 204 0.23 -13.73 13.31
N LYS A 205 -0.79 -14.32 12.69
CA LYS A 205 -1.31 -15.64 13.05
C LYS A 205 -1.66 -16.47 11.81
N GLY A 206 -1.47 -17.79 11.90
CA GLY A 206 -1.87 -18.77 10.90
C GLY A 206 -2.71 -19.90 11.50
N HIS A 207 -3.14 -20.84 10.66
CA HIS A 207 -4.00 -21.95 11.12
C HIS A 207 -3.25 -23.03 11.92
N LEU A 208 -2.01 -23.32 11.52
CA LEU A 208 -1.17 -24.33 12.16
C LEU A 208 0.28 -23.83 12.18
N PRO A 209 1.10 -24.23 13.18
CA PRO A 209 2.53 -23.98 13.15
C PRO A 209 3.13 -24.63 11.90
N LYS A 210 3.86 -23.86 11.10
CA LYS A 210 4.59 -24.36 9.93
C LYS A 210 5.94 -23.69 9.89
N ALA A 211 7.00 -24.48 9.76
CA ALA A 211 8.32 -23.94 9.53
C ALA A 211 8.44 -23.41 8.09
N GLY A 212 9.15 -22.30 7.90
CA GLY A 212 9.36 -21.73 6.56
C GLY A 212 9.84 -20.29 6.59
N THR A 213 9.85 -19.67 5.41
CA THR A 213 10.15 -18.24 5.26
C THR A 213 8.85 -17.44 5.29
N TYR A 214 8.79 -16.43 6.15
CA TYR A 214 7.63 -15.61 6.38
C TYR A 214 7.91 -14.15 6.05
N ILE A 215 6.92 -13.48 5.47
CA ILE A 215 6.80 -12.03 5.43
C ILE A 215 5.55 -11.62 6.19
N THR A 216 5.68 -10.68 7.13
CA THR A 216 4.56 -10.17 7.92
C THR A 216 4.33 -8.72 7.62
N PHE A 217 3.07 -8.33 7.43
CA PHE A 217 2.65 -6.95 7.29
C PHE A 217 1.80 -6.57 8.51
N ARG A 218 2.05 -5.40 9.09
CA ARG A 218 1.09 -4.79 10.00
C ARG A 218 0.58 -3.48 9.46
N TYR A 219 -0.71 -3.25 9.70
CA TYR A 219 -1.41 -2.07 9.24
C TYR A 219 -2.21 -1.40 10.36
N VAL A 220 -2.54 -0.14 10.20
CA VAL A 220 -3.49 0.61 11.03
C VAL A 220 -4.62 1.14 10.16
N LEU A 221 -5.67 1.66 10.80
CA LEU A 221 -6.69 2.45 10.14
C LEU A 221 -6.51 3.92 10.51
N GLY A 222 -6.23 4.75 9.51
CA GLY A 222 -6.02 6.19 9.64
C GLY A 222 -6.94 6.97 8.69
N THR A 223 -6.72 8.28 8.58
CA THR A 223 -7.41 9.12 7.59
C THR A 223 -6.85 8.89 6.19
N LYS A 224 -7.56 9.37 5.16
CA LYS A 224 -7.11 9.32 3.76
C LYS A 224 -5.79 10.07 3.52
N THR A 225 -5.48 11.07 4.34
CA THR A 225 -4.22 11.84 4.32
C THR A 225 -3.09 11.24 5.18
N GLY A 226 -3.33 10.09 5.81
CA GLY A 226 -2.30 9.35 6.55
C GLY A 226 -2.14 9.76 8.02
N GLU A 227 -3.10 10.48 8.58
CA GLU A 227 -3.14 10.76 10.02
C GLU A 227 -3.63 9.50 10.75
N TYR A 228 -2.92 9.14 11.83
CA TYR A 228 -3.27 7.99 12.65
C TYR A 228 -3.49 8.43 14.10
N THR A 229 -4.68 8.16 14.62
CA THR A 229 -5.01 8.35 16.02
C THR A 229 -5.10 7.01 16.72
N LYS A 230 -4.37 6.89 17.83
CA LYS A 230 -4.30 5.64 18.56
C LYS A 230 -5.59 5.32 19.31
N GLY A 231 -6.04 4.07 19.20
CA GLY A 231 -7.12 3.52 20.01
C GLY A 231 -8.18 2.87 19.13
N LYS A 232 -8.78 1.79 19.61
CA LYS A 232 -9.73 1.01 18.81
C LYS A 232 -10.96 1.83 18.41
N ASP A 233 -11.38 2.75 19.28
CA ASP A 233 -12.54 3.63 19.08
C ASP A 233 -12.20 4.88 18.25
N GLN A 234 -10.92 5.08 17.90
CA GLN A 234 -10.41 6.23 17.14
C GLN A 234 -9.84 5.82 15.77
N ARG A 235 -10.12 4.60 15.33
CA ARG A 235 -9.69 4.11 14.02
C ARG A 235 -10.30 4.98 12.93
N GLY A 236 -9.46 5.36 11.97
CA GLY A 236 -9.96 5.89 10.72
C GLY A 236 -10.59 4.80 9.86
N ASP A 237 -10.74 5.10 8.58
CA ASP A 237 -11.39 4.25 7.59
C ASP A 237 -10.42 3.72 6.52
N THR A 238 -9.20 4.25 6.49
CA THR A 238 -8.23 3.98 5.43
C THR A 238 -7.10 3.08 5.93
N VAL A 239 -6.79 2.01 5.20
CA VAL A 239 -5.72 1.06 5.53
C VAL A 239 -4.34 1.68 5.29
N TRP A 240 -3.45 1.59 6.29
CA TRP A 240 -2.05 2.01 6.18
C TRP A 240 -1.08 0.97 6.73
N ILE A 241 -0.20 0.43 5.89
CA ILE A 241 0.92 -0.43 6.29
C ILE A 241 1.95 0.39 7.04
N TRP A 242 2.31 -0.05 8.25
CA TRP A 242 3.31 0.61 9.09
C TRP A 242 4.52 -0.26 9.39
N GLU A 243 4.41 -1.58 9.23
CA GLU A 243 5.50 -2.52 9.48
C GLU A 243 5.50 -3.62 8.43
N VAL A 244 6.67 -3.92 7.89
CA VAL A 244 6.92 -5.17 7.18
C VAL A 244 8.16 -5.83 7.74
N LYS A 245 8.07 -7.13 8.04
CA LYS A 245 9.19 -7.94 8.49
C LYS A 245 9.33 -9.21 7.68
N VAL A 246 10.56 -9.70 7.57
CA VAL A 246 10.86 -10.96 6.90
C VAL A 246 11.81 -11.82 7.72
N GLY A 247 11.62 -13.14 7.71
CA GLY A 247 12.47 -14.04 8.48
C GLY A 247 12.08 -15.50 8.33
N LYS A 248 12.92 -16.40 8.86
CA LYS A 248 12.65 -17.83 8.90
C LYS A 248 12.09 -18.21 10.27
N LEU A 249 11.01 -18.97 10.27
CA LEU A 249 10.35 -19.45 11.49
C LEU A 249 10.42 -20.98 11.55
N ARG A 250 10.50 -21.49 12.77
CA ARG A 250 10.38 -22.91 13.13
C ARG A 250 9.00 -23.13 13.75
N GLU A 251 8.55 -24.39 13.82
CA GLU A 251 7.28 -24.71 14.49
C GLU A 251 7.26 -24.29 15.97
N SER A 252 8.42 -24.34 16.63
CA SER A 252 8.59 -23.88 18.03
C SER A 252 8.38 -22.38 18.22
N ASP A 253 8.40 -21.58 17.15
CA ASP A 253 8.28 -20.12 17.20
C ASP A 253 6.83 -19.66 17.26
N PHE A 254 5.88 -20.60 17.24
CA PHE A 254 4.46 -20.36 17.36
C PHE A 254 3.95 -20.68 18.77
N SER A 255 2.96 -19.91 19.21
CA SER A 255 2.13 -20.18 20.38
C SER A 255 0.74 -20.59 19.89
N CYS A 256 0.30 -21.80 20.25
CA CYS A 256 -1.07 -22.24 20.01
C CYS A 256 -1.94 -21.85 21.21
N SER A 257 -3.10 -21.23 20.98
CA SER A 257 -4.10 -21.02 22.04
C SER A 257 -4.99 -22.26 22.14
N ASN A 258 -4.86 -23.01 23.23
CA ASN A 258 -5.83 -24.03 23.63
C ASN A 258 -6.88 -23.40 24.57
N THR A 259 -7.52 -22.31 24.16
CA THR A 259 -8.62 -21.73 24.94
C THR A 259 -9.87 -22.61 24.74
N GLU A 260 -10.55 -22.99 25.81
CA GLU A 260 -11.82 -23.72 25.73
C GLU A 260 -12.84 -22.93 24.89
N GLY A 261 -13.32 -23.54 23.81
CA GLY A 261 -14.24 -22.93 22.83
C GLY A 261 -13.58 -22.36 21.57
N ASP A 262 -12.25 -22.23 21.53
CA ASP A 262 -11.52 -21.92 20.30
C ASP A 262 -11.20 -23.24 19.58
N SER A 263 -11.28 -23.24 18.25
CA SER A 263 -11.21 -24.47 17.44
C SER A 263 -9.85 -25.20 17.48
N GLY A 264 -8.90 -24.77 18.32
CA GLY A 264 -7.53 -25.30 18.43
C GLY A 264 -6.65 -24.99 17.21
N LYS A 265 -7.13 -24.15 16.28
CA LYS A 265 -6.55 -23.93 14.93
C LYS A 265 -5.91 -22.56 14.75
N THR A 266 -5.43 -21.92 15.81
CA THR A 266 -4.75 -20.62 15.67
C THR A 266 -3.36 -20.69 16.27
N ALA A 267 -2.35 -20.57 15.40
CA ALA A 267 -0.95 -20.52 15.74
C ALA A 267 -0.43 -19.10 15.54
N VAL A 268 0.01 -18.48 16.63
CA VAL A 268 0.42 -17.08 16.67
C VAL A 268 1.94 -17.00 16.73
N ILE A 269 2.58 -16.16 15.92
CA ILE A 269 4.04 -15.96 15.98
C ILE A 269 4.40 -15.33 17.34
N LYS A 270 5.35 -15.94 18.06
CA LYS A 270 5.83 -15.42 19.34
C LYS A 270 6.46 -14.04 19.17
N THR A 271 6.18 -13.12 20.09
CA THR A 271 6.66 -11.74 20.02
C THR A 271 8.19 -11.65 19.99
N SER A 272 8.91 -12.48 20.75
CA SER A 272 10.38 -12.49 20.76
C SER A 272 10.95 -12.75 19.38
N VAL A 273 10.47 -13.82 18.72
CA VAL A 273 10.93 -14.20 17.38
C VAL A 273 10.47 -13.19 16.32
N HIS A 274 9.25 -12.65 16.42
CA HIS A 274 8.78 -11.59 15.53
C HIS A 274 9.63 -10.31 15.65
N ASN A 275 10.14 -10.00 16.84
CA ASN A 275 11.04 -8.88 17.04
C ASN A 275 12.45 -9.12 16.47
N GLU A 276 12.86 -10.37 16.32
CA GLU A 276 14.14 -10.76 15.70
C GLU A 276 14.09 -10.85 14.16
N MET A 277 12.89 -10.99 13.57
CA MET A 277 12.72 -10.93 12.12
C MET A 277 13.17 -9.56 11.58
N SER A 278 13.87 -9.54 10.45
CA SER A 278 14.40 -8.33 9.85
C SER A 278 13.27 -7.36 9.51
N LEU A 279 13.32 -6.15 10.07
CA LEU A 279 12.44 -5.04 9.74
C LEU A 279 12.82 -4.48 8.37
N VAL A 280 11.91 -4.59 7.40
CA VAL A 280 12.19 -4.21 6.00
C VAL A 280 11.40 -2.99 5.51
N TYR A 281 10.35 -2.62 6.23
CA TYR A 281 9.62 -1.38 6.01
C TYR A 281 9.04 -0.88 7.35
N TYR A 282 9.17 0.41 7.64
CA TYR A 282 8.70 1.01 8.87
C TYR A 282 8.25 2.45 8.69
N ALA A 283 6.97 2.72 8.96
CA ALA A 283 6.40 4.07 8.95
C ALA A 283 6.18 4.57 10.39
N PRO A 284 7.09 5.41 10.94
CA PRO A 284 7.08 5.79 12.36
C PRO A 284 5.85 6.59 12.79
N SER A 285 5.27 7.41 11.89
CA SER A 285 4.06 8.20 12.17
C SER A 285 2.82 7.35 12.44
N LEU A 286 2.84 6.08 12.03
CA LEU A 286 1.72 5.14 12.14
C LEU A 286 1.88 4.14 13.29
N LEU A 287 2.86 4.33 14.17
CA LEU A 287 3.20 3.39 15.24
C LEU A 287 2.06 3.29 16.29
N PRO A 288 1.44 2.10 16.51
CA PRO A 288 0.32 1.95 17.45
C PRO A 288 0.73 1.72 18.92
N TYR A 289 2.02 1.69 19.25
CA TYR A 289 2.54 1.43 20.60
C TYR A 289 2.39 2.66 21.52
N ARG A 290 2.43 2.49 22.85
CA ARG A 290 2.36 3.64 23.78
C ARG A 290 3.74 4.29 23.76
N ARG A 291 3.83 5.59 23.49
CA ARG A 291 5.05 6.37 23.77
C ARG A 291 5.21 6.40 25.29
N GLY A 292 6.23 5.70 25.79
CA GLY A 292 6.77 5.89 27.13
C GLY A 292 8.15 6.55 27.02
N ASP A 293 8.84 6.76 28.14
CA ASP A 293 10.10 7.53 28.21
C ASP A 293 11.25 6.97 27.34
N ASN A 294 11.16 5.71 26.88
CA ASN A 294 12.05 5.12 25.88
C ASN A 294 11.26 4.92 24.57
N ASP A 295 11.29 5.94 23.72
CA ASP A 295 10.48 6.17 22.52
C ASP A 295 10.77 5.21 21.33
N THR A 296 11.06 3.94 21.59
CA THR A 296 11.57 2.99 20.59
C THR A 296 10.63 1.83 20.34
N TYR A 297 10.39 1.55 19.05
CA TYR A 297 9.64 0.38 18.62
C TYR A 297 10.41 -0.90 19.03
N PRO A 298 9.83 -1.83 19.83
CA PRO A 298 10.57 -3.00 20.33
C PRO A 298 11.11 -3.95 19.25
N GLY A 299 10.57 -3.86 18.04
CA GLY A 299 10.99 -4.64 16.89
C GLY A 299 11.87 -3.87 15.92
N PHE A 300 12.44 -2.73 16.32
CA PHE A 300 13.36 -1.93 15.51
C PHE A 300 14.75 -2.57 15.54
N ASN A 301 15.16 -3.16 14.42
CA ASN A 301 16.41 -3.90 14.25
C ASN A 301 17.07 -3.62 12.89
#